data_AF-A0AAV4SZ52-F1
#
_entry.id   AF-A0AAV4SZ52-F1
#
_cell.length_a   1.000
_cell.length_b   1.000
_cell.length_c   1.000
_cell.angle_alpha   90.00
_cell.angle_beta   90.00
_cell.angle_gamma   90.00
#
_symmetry.space_group_name_H-M   'P 1'
#
loop_
_entity.id
_entity.type
_entity.pdbx_description
1 polymer ?
#
loop_
_entity_poly.entity_id
_entity_poly.type
_entity_poly.pdbx_seq_one_letter_code
_entity_poly.pdbx_strand_id
1 'polypeptide(L)'
;MCIFRGSTASIHRGKVWKVKELQFCQGNITITLTFFNLYHPPNNQKLDLDALEGLFTNATVLLGDLNAKHTAWGCALENNRGQDLENLSNDKAFLFLNNGTHTYRSHSYNTTDALDLTISSPDLFPYCSWKVVDYVGSDHYPILIELDYDIKTYGNNNIYWNFKKANWTLFEKNLNEQLQKNLLQKI
;
A
#
# COMPACT_ATOMS: atom_id res chain seq x y z
N MET A 1 17.48 -3.75 6.21
CA MET A 1 17.56 -3.44 4.76
C MET A 1 16.19 -3.73 4.17
N CYS A 2 15.43 -2.73 3.76
CA CYS A 2 14.14 -2.94 3.08
C CYS A 2 14.44 -3.26 1.62
N ILE A 3 14.00 -4.41 1.14
CA ILE A 3 14.16 -4.81 -0.26
C ILE A 3 12.81 -4.64 -0.93
N PHE A 4 12.73 -3.75 -1.91
CA PHE A 4 11.56 -3.63 -2.78
C PHE A 4 11.69 -4.67 -3.87
N ARG A 5 10.82 -5.69 -3.88
CA ARG A 5 10.70 -6.63 -4.99
C ARG A 5 9.53 -6.21 -5.88
N GLY A 6 9.77 -6.22 -7.18
CA GLY A 6 8.93 -5.59 -8.20
C GLY A 6 7.51 -6.14 -8.28
N SER A 7 6.65 -5.33 -8.89
CA SER A 7 5.23 -5.60 -9.15
C SER A 7 5.04 -6.69 -10.20
N THR A 8 4.36 -7.77 -9.84
CA THR A 8 3.71 -8.67 -10.80
C THR A 8 2.27 -8.19 -11.02
N ALA A 9 1.93 -7.90 -12.27
CA ALA A 9 0.54 -7.72 -12.67
C ALA A 9 0.00 -9.10 -13.06
N SER A 10 -0.90 -9.65 -12.25
CA SER A 10 -1.62 -10.88 -12.61
C SER A 10 -2.95 -10.50 -13.23
N ILE A 11 -3.13 -10.87 -14.50
CA ILE A 11 -4.38 -10.68 -15.23
C ILE A 11 -5.20 -11.95 -15.05
N HIS A 12 -6.37 -11.85 -14.42
CA HIS A 12 -7.37 -12.92 -14.45
C HIS A 12 -8.69 -12.37 -14.96
N ARG A 13 -9.23 -12.99 -16.03
CA ARG A 13 -10.56 -12.70 -16.61
C ARG A 13 -10.82 -11.22 -16.95
N GLY A 14 -9.82 -10.52 -17.48
CA GLY A 14 -9.97 -9.11 -17.89
C GLY A 14 -9.98 -8.09 -16.75
N LYS A 15 -9.75 -8.52 -15.50
CA LYS A 15 -9.52 -7.64 -14.36
C LYS A 15 -8.01 -7.46 -14.18
N VAL A 16 -7.56 -6.21 -14.12
CA VAL A 16 -6.15 -5.85 -13.91
C VAL A 16 -5.98 -5.53 -12.44
N TRP A 17 -5.27 -6.40 -11.73
CA TRP A 17 -4.86 -6.15 -10.36
C TRP A 17 -3.37 -5.83 -10.37
N LYS A 18 -2.98 -4.75 -9.69
CA LYS A 18 -1.56 -4.44 -9.48
C LYS A 18 -1.16 -4.98 -8.11
N VAL A 19 -0.23 -5.92 -8.09
CA VAL A 19 0.33 -6.45 -6.85
C VAL A 19 1.60 -5.68 -6.52
N LYS A 20 1.75 -5.32 -5.26
CA LYS A 20 2.98 -4.77 -4.71
C LYS A 20 3.32 -5.50 -3.41
N GLU A 21 4.49 -6.12 -3.39
CA GLU A 21 5.01 -6.76 -2.19
C GLU A 21 6.05 -5.84 -1.53
N LEU A 22 5.95 -5.69 -0.22
CA LEU A 22 6.93 -4.99 0.60
C LEU A 22 7.54 -5.97 1.59
N GLN A 23 8.85 -6.19 1.49
CA GLN A 23 9.58 -7.07 2.39
C GLN A 23 10.37 -6.25 3.42
N PHE A 24 10.10 -6.55 4.69
CA PHE A 24 10.79 -5.99 5.84
C PHE A 24 11.58 -7.12 6.52
N CYS A 25 12.89 -6.94 6.63
CA CYS A 25 13.75 -7.89 7.34
C CYS A 25 14.17 -7.30 8.69
N GLN A 26 13.97 -8.05 9.76
CA GLN A 26 14.39 -7.71 11.11
C GLN A 26 15.13 -8.89 11.76
N GLY A 27 16.45 -8.77 11.91
CA GLY A 27 17.27 -9.92 12.33
C GLY A 27 17.16 -11.07 11.32
N ASN A 28 16.74 -12.25 11.80
CA ASN A 28 16.48 -13.43 10.96
C ASN A 28 15.01 -13.56 10.50
N ILE A 29 14.14 -12.63 10.92
CA ILE A 29 12.72 -12.66 10.58
C ILE A 29 12.50 -11.77 9.35
N THR A 30 11.83 -12.32 8.35
CA THR A 30 11.36 -11.57 7.17
C THR A 30 9.84 -11.55 7.18
N ILE A 31 9.27 -10.36 7.15
CA ILE A 31 7.84 -10.15 6.99
C ILE A 31 7.61 -9.61 5.58
N THR A 32 6.67 -10.21 4.86
CA THR A 32 6.23 -9.75 3.54
C THR A 32 4.82 -9.22 3.70
N LEU A 33 4.63 -7.93 3.46
CA LEU A 33 3.32 -7.32 3.32
C LEU A 33 2.93 -7.32 1.84
N THR A 34 1.72 -7.77 1.54
CA THR A 34 1.23 -7.85 0.16
C THR A 34 0.07 -6.89 -0.03
N PHE A 35 0.19 -5.99 -1.00
CA PHE A 35 -0.85 -5.05 -1.37
C PHE A 35 -1.39 -5.39 -2.75
N PHE A 36 -2.71 -5.46 -2.85
CA PHE A 36 -3.39 -5.57 -4.13
C PHE A 36 -4.20 -4.30 -4.37
N ASN A 37 -3.85 -3.57 -5.43
CA ASN A 37 -4.68 -2.48 -5.92
C ASN A 37 -5.68 -3.03 -6.94
N LEU A 38 -6.95 -2.88 -6.61
CA LEU A 38 -8.09 -3.47 -7.29
C LEU A 38 -8.93 -2.36 -7.95
N TYR A 39 -9.33 -2.59 -9.20
CA TYR A 39 -10.32 -1.76 -9.86
C TYR A 39 -11.43 -2.64 -10.41
N HIS A 40 -12.67 -2.35 -10.01
CA HIS A 40 -13.87 -2.95 -10.59
C HIS A 40 -14.76 -1.86 -11.20
N PRO A 41 -14.97 -1.86 -12.53
CA PRO A 41 -15.76 -0.83 -13.19
C PRO A 41 -17.21 -0.79 -12.67
N PRO A 42 -17.93 0.34 -12.78
CA PRO A 42 -19.28 0.53 -12.24
C PRO A 42 -20.40 -0.26 -12.93
N ASN A 43 -20.08 -1.16 -13.86
CA ASN A 43 -21.06 -1.94 -14.60
C ASN A 43 -21.73 -3.03 -13.73
N ASN A 44 -22.78 -3.67 -14.27
CA ASN A 44 -23.53 -4.74 -13.58
C ASN A 44 -22.80 -6.10 -13.56
N GLN A 45 -21.48 -6.15 -13.80
CA GLN A 45 -20.75 -7.41 -13.71
C GLN A 45 -20.54 -7.81 -12.25
N LYS A 46 -20.67 -9.11 -11.97
CA LYS A 46 -20.43 -9.65 -10.64
C LYS A 46 -18.95 -9.63 -10.26
N LEU A 47 -18.71 -9.50 -8.96
CA LEU A 47 -17.40 -9.77 -8.38
C LEU A 47 -17.07 -11.25 -8.56
N ASP A 48 -15.78 -11.54 -8.77
CA ASP A 48 -15.28 -12.91 -8.82
C ASP A 48 -14.80 -13.24 -7.41
N LEU A 49 -15.71 -13.75 -6.58
CA LEU A 49 -15.47 -13.91 -5.14
C LEU A 49 -14.40 -14.96 -4.86
N ASP A 50 -14.37 -16.05 -5.63
CA ASP A 50 -13.32 -17.08 -5.52
C ASP A 50 -11.94 -16.49 -5.82
N ALA A 51 -11.85 -15.63 -6.84
CA ALA A 51 -10.61 -14.95 -7.16
C ALA A 51 -10.20 -13.97 -6.04
N LEU A 52 -11.13 -13.17 -5.50
CA LEU A 52 -10.85 -12.25 -4.39
C LEU A 52 -10.42 -13.00 -3.12
N GLU A 53 -11.09 -14.12 -2.81
CA GLU A 53 -10.73 -14.97 -1.68
C GLU A 53 -9.32 -15.53 -1.86
N GLY A 54 -8.99 -16.00 -3.06
CA GLY A 54 -7.66 -16.52 -3.37
C GLY A 54 -6.52 -15.49 -3.28
N LEU A 55 -6.81 -14.19 -3.30
CA LEU A 55 -5.81 -13.14 -3.08
C LEU A 55 -5.48 -12.96 -1.60
N PHE A 56 -6.39 -13.34 -0.70
CA PHE A 56 -6.29 -13.01 0.70
C PHE A 56 -5.49 -14.07 1.45
N THR A 57 -4.32 -13.67 1.91
CA THR A 57 -3.44 -14.49 2.75
C THR A 57 -3.07 -13.69 4.01
N ASN A 58 -2.21 -14.24 4.86
CA ASN A 58 -1.66 -13.46 5.98
C ASN A 58 -0.94 -12.21 5.46
N ALA A 59 -0.87 -11.17 6.28
CA ALA A 59 -0.20 -9.92 5.94
C ALA A 59 -0.64 -9.28 4.60
N THR A 60 -1.94 -9.36 4.27
CA THR A 60 -2.50 -8.87 3.01
C THR A 60 -3.39 -7.65 3.19
N VAL A 61 -3.27 -6.68 2.28
CA VAL A 61 -4.20 -5.55 2.13
C VAL A 61 -4.73 -5.52 0.70
N LEU A 62 -6.04 -5.61 0.54
CA LEU A 62 -6.74 -5.31 -0.71
C LEU A 62 -7.25 -3.87 -0.63
N LEU A 63 -7.03 -3.08 -1.69
CA LEU A 63 -7.50 -1.71 -1.73
C LEU A 63 -7.88 -1.29 -3.14
N GLY A 64 -8.76 -0.29 -3.27
CA GLY A 64 -9.04 0.39 -4.53
C GLY A 64 -10.54 0.58 -4.79
N ASP A 65 -10.86 1.10 -5.97
CA ASP A 65 -12.24 1.39 -6.37
C ASP A 65 -12.95 0.11 -6.82
N LEU A 66 -13.84 -0.38 -5.96
CA LEU A 66 -14.62 -1.59 -6.21
C LEU A 66 -16.03 -1.29 -6.74
N ASN A 67 -16.44 -0.01 -6.74
CA ASN A 67 -17.81 0.42 -7.06
C ASN A 67 -18.90 -0.40 -6.32
N ALA A 68 -18.56 -0.95 -5.15
CA ALA A 68 -19.43 -1.77 -4.32
C ALA A 68 -20.08 -0.88 -3.25
N LYS A 69 -21.41 -0.81 -3.24
CA LYS A 69 -22.14 0.06 -2.34
C LYS A 69 -22.74 -0.77 -1.22
N HIS A 70 -22.45 -0.42 0.02
CA HIS A 70 -23.07 -1.01 1.19
C HIS A 70 -23.08 0.00 2.34
N THR A 71 -24.09 -0.10 3.21
CA THR A 71 -24.23 0.78 4.38
C THR A 71 -23.08 0.60 5.37
N ALA A 72 -22.53 -0.61 5.48
CA ALA A 72 -21.41 -0.96 6.37
C ALA A 72 -20.15 -0.10 6.21
N TRP A 73 -19.89 0.45 5.01
CA TRP A 73 -18.74 1.34 4.77
C TRP A 73 -19.15 2.77 4.39
N GLY A 74 -20.41 3.15 4.59
CA GLY A 74 -20.85 4.55 4.49
C GLY A 74 -21.54 4.92 3.18
N CYS A 75 -22.02 3.97 2.39
CA CYS A 75 -22.93 4.29 1.28
C CYS A 75 -24.38 4.40 1.76
N ALA A 76 -25.16 5.29 1.14
CA ALA A 76 -26.59 5.43 1.46
C ALA A 76 -27.46 4.31 0.85
N LEU A 77 -26.97 3.70 -0.22
CA LEU A 77 -27.64 2.62 -0.94
C LEU A 77 -26.74 1.39 -0.98
N GLU A 78 -27.34 0.25 -1.26
CA GLU A 78 -26.64 -1.00 -1.41
C GLU A 78 -26.77 -1.53 -2.84
N ASN A 79 -25.78 -2.27 -3.30
CA ASN A 79 -25.87 -3.04 -4.53
C ASN A 79 -25.40 -4.48 -4.30
N ASN A 80 -25.69 -5.35 -5.27
CA ASN A 80 -25.35 -6.77 -5.18
C ASN A 80 -23.86 -6.99 -4.88
N ARG A 81 -22.96 -6.15 -5.41
CA ARG A 81 -21.52 -6.24 -5.13
C ARG A 81 -21.18 -5.92 -3.67
N GLY A 82 -21.84 -4.93 -3.09
CA GLY A 82 -21.66 -4.62 -1.67
C GLY A 82 -22.16 -5.75 -0.78
N GLN A 83 -23.32 -6.32 -1.11
CA GLN A 83 -23.85 -7.50 -0.41
C GLN A 83 -22.91 -8.70 -0.54
N ASP A 84 -22.39 -8.97 -1.74
CA ASP A 84 -21.43 -10.05 -1.98
C ASP A 84 -20.16 -9.89 -1.13
N LEU A 85 -19.62 -8.67 -1.04
CA LEU A 85 -18.42 -8.38 -0.23
C LEU A 85 -18.67 -8.43 1.28
N GLU A 86 -19.85 -7.99 1.74
CA GLU A 86 -20.23 -8.05 3.15
C GLU A 86 -20.40 -9.52 3.60
N ASN A 87 -21.09 -10.33 2.80
CA ASN A 87 -21.22 -11.77 3.05
C ASN A 87 -19.84 -12.45 3.10
N LEU A 88 -18.96 -12.13 2.15
CA LEU A 88 -17.60 -12.68 2.11
C LEU A 88 -16.79 -12.27 3.35
N SER A 89 -16.97 -11.04 3.83
CA SER A 89 -16.34 -10.55 5.06
C SER A 89 -16.80 -11.31 6.30
N ASN A 90 -18.10 -11.56 6.42
CA ASN A 90 -18.67 -12.36 7.52
C ASN A 90 -18.17 -13.80 7.52
N ASP A 91 -17.99 -14.40 6.33
CA ASP A 91 -17.61 -15.81 6.20
C ASP A 91 -16.09 -16.06 6.37
N LYS A 92 -15.25 -15.12 5.93
CA LYS A 92 -13.80 -15.34 5.75
C LYS A 92 -12.92 -14.41 6.60
N ALA A 93 -13.51 -13.69 7.54
CA ALA A 93 -12.83 -12.72 8.41
C ALA A 93 -12.07 -11.63 7.64
N PHE A 94 -12.62 -11.16 6.52
CA PHE A 94 -12.09 -9.96 5.87
C PHE A 94 -12.51 -8.73 6.66
N LEU A 95 -11.56 -7.90 7.04
CA LEU A 95 -11.85 -6.74 7.87
C LEU A 95 -11.71 -5.46 7.05
N PHE A 96 -12.81 -4.72 6.95
CA PHE A 96 -12.82 -3.40 6.32
C PHE A 96 -12.18 -2.37 7.23
N LEU A 97 -11.23 -1.59 6.70
CA LEU A 97 -10.65 -0.43 7.39
C LEU A 97 -11.49 0.85 7.20
N ASN A 98 -12.39 0.86 6.22
CA ASN A 98 -13.32 1.97 5.98
C ASN A 98 -14.13 2.26 7.25
N ASN A 99 -14.19 3.52 7.65
CA ASN A 99 -14.87 3.97 8.87
C ASN A 99 -16.20 4.70 8.60
N GLY A 100 -16.75 4.57 7.40
CA GLY A 100 -17.96 5.27 6.96
C GLY A 100 -17.72 6.63 6.29
N THR A 101 -16.49 7.15 6.30
CA THR A 101 -16.16 8.39 5.58
C THR A 101 -16.23 8.18 4.06
N HIS A 102 -16.92 9.07 3.36
CA HIS A 102 -17.08 9.01 1.91
C HIS A 102 -15.74 9.18 1.18
N THR A 103 -15.54 8.39 0.13
CA THR A 103 -14.32 8.36 -0.69
C THR A 103 -14.55 8.86 -2.11
N TYR A 104 -15.81 9.09 -2.49
CA TYR A 104 -16.21 9.58 -3.79
C TYR A 104 -17.27 10.70 -3.69
N ARG A 105 -17.20 11.68 -4.59
CA ARG A 105 -18.21 12.73 -4.78
C ARG A 105 -18.57 12.88 -6.25
N SER A 106 -19.84 12.64 -6.58
CA SER A 106 -20.38 12.98 -7.89
C SER A 106 -20.76 14.46 -7.97
N HIS A 107 -20.12 15.21 -8.85
CA HIS A 107 -20.50 16.59 -9.12
C HIS A 107 -21.81 16.70 -9.91
N SER A 108 -22.06 15.77 -10.83
CA SER A 108 -23.25 15.77 -11.68
C SER A 108 -24.54 15.47 -10.90
N TYR A 109 -24.45 14.55 -9.93
CA TYR A 109 -25.60 14.12 -9.14
C TYR A 109 -25.63 14.73 -7.74
N ASN A 110 -24.58 15.48 -7.35
CA ASN A 110 -24.38 16.04 -6.01
C ASN A 110 -24.54 14.99 -4.89
N THR A 111 -23.96 13.80 -5.10
CA THR A 111 -23.98 12.69 -4.15
C THR A 111 -22.58 12.36 -3.65
N THR A 112 -22.51 11.70 -2.50
CA THR A 112 -21.28 11.14 -1.93
C THR A 112 -21.46 9.67 -1.61
N ASP A 113 -20.41 8.88 -1.85
CA ASP A 113 -20.40 7.45 -1.60
C ASP A 113 -19.01 7.02 -1.09
N ALA A 114 -18.93 5.83 -0.51
CA ALA A 114 -17.65 5.16 -0.22
C ALA A 114 -17.44 4.02 -1.24
N LEU A 115 -16.76 4.32 -2.34
CA LEU A 115 -16.53 3.37 -3.45
C LEU A 115 -15.13 2.76 -3.45
N ASP A 116 -14.16 3.53 -2.96
CA ASP A 116 -12.82 3.06 -2.64
C ASP A 116 -12.82 2.33 -1.29
N LEU A 117 -12.54 1.03 -1.33
CA LEU A 117 -12.55 0.16 -0.16
C LEU A 117 -11.13 -0.26 0.19
N THR A 118 -10.89 -0.49 1.48
CA THR A 118 -9.64 -1.03 2.00
C THR A 118 -9.96 -2.17 2.96
N ILE A 119 -9.41 -3.34 2.67
CA ILE A 119 -9.68 -4.58 3.37
C ILE A 119 -8.34 -5.17 3.81
N SER A 120 -8.19 -5.48 5.09
CA SER A 120 -6.95 -6.04 5.66
C SER A 120 -7.17 -7.41 6.26
N SER A 121 -6.13 -8.23 6.23
CA SER A 121 -6.13 -9.50 6.94
C SER A 121 -6.20 -9.31 8.47
N PRO A 122 -6.83 -10.23 9.21
CA PRO A 122 -7.01 -10.10 10.66
C PRO A 122 -5.72 -9.85 11.45
N ASP A 123 -4.60 -10.40 10.97
CA ASP A 123 -3.28 -10.23 11.57
C ASP A 123 -2.68 -8.83 11.36
N LEU A 124 -3.13 -8.09 10.34
CA LEU A 124 -2.71 -6.69 10.11
C LEU A 124 -3.66 -5.66 10.70
N PHE A 125 -4.95 -5.96 10.75
CA PHE A 125 -6.00 -5.01 11.12
C PHE A 125 -5.69 -4.17 12.38
N PRO A 126 -5.19 -4.74 13.50
CA PRO A 126 -4.90 -3.97 14.71
C PRO A 126 -3.79 -2.91 14.55
N TYR A 127 -2.97 -3.05 13.52
CA TYR A 127 -1.83 -2.19 13.23
C TYR A 127 -2.14 -1.15 12.14
N CYS A 128 -3.35 -1.17 11.58
CA CYS A 128 -3.75 -0.27 10.51
C CYS A 128 -4.46 0.97 11.08
N SER A 129 -4.00 2.16 10.70
CA SER A 129 -4.80 3.38 10.75
C SER A 129 -5.34 3.70 9.34
N TRP A 130 -6.52 4.31 9.28
CA TRP A 130 -7.19 4.63 8.02
C TRP A 130 -7.90 5.98 8.11
N LYS A 131 -7.69 6.84 7.12
CA LYS A 131 -8.47 8.08 6.96
C LYS A 131 -8.52 8.54 5.52
N VAL A 132 -9.61 9.22 5.18
CA VAL A 132 -9.70 10.03 3.97
C VAL A 132 -8.94 11.34 4.20
N VAL A 133 -8.19 11.79 3.19
CA VAL A 133 -7.48 13.07 3.23
C VAL A 133 -8.06 14.07 2.23
N ASP A 134 -7.60 15.31 2.32
CA ASP A 134 -8.18 16.44 1.61
C ASP A 134 -8.25 16.25 0.08
N TYR A 135 -9.28 16.86 -0.50
CA TYR A 135 -9.56 16.84 -1.94
C TYR A 135 -8.40 17.37 -2.77
N VAL A 136 -8.02 16.61 -3.81
CA VAL A 136 -6.88 16.93 -4.70
C VAL A 136 -7.31 17.26 -6.14
N GLY A 137 -8.59 17.56 -6.38
CA GLY A 137 -9.09 17.90 -7.73
C GLY A 137 -9.76 16.75 -8.50
N SER A 138 -9.81 15.54 -7.94
CA SER A 138 -10.55 14.39 -8.49
C SER A 138 -11.85 14.18 -7.71
N ASP A 139 -12.88 13.67 -8.38
CA ASP A 139 -14.09 13.15 -7.75
C ASP A 139 -13.84 12.06 -6.70
N HIS A 140 -12.69 11.39 -6.71
CA HIS A 140 -12.24 10.50 -5.65
C HIS A 140 -11.33 11.22 -4.65
N TYR A 141 -11.59 11.01 -3.36
CA TYR A 141 -10.74 11.50 -2.27
C TYR A 141 -9.60 10.51 -2.02
N PRO A 142 -8.36 10.98 -1.83
CA PRO A 142 -7.27 10.08 -1.49
C PRO A 142 -7.47 9.48 -0.09
N ILE A 143 -6.96 8.26 0.08
CA ILE A 143 -7.00 7.52 1.34
C ILE A 143 -5.57 7.40 1.87
N LEU A 144 -5.36 7.74 3.13
CA LEU A 144 -4.14 7.45 3.87
C LEU A 144 -4.35 6.21 4.73
N ILE A 145 -3.47 5.23 4.54
CA ILE A 145 -3.37 4.03 5.37
C ILE A 145 -2.00 4.09 6.03
N GLU A 146 -1.95 4.08 7.36
CA GLU A 146 -0.70 3.98 8.11
C GLU A 146 -0.62 2.59 8.74
N LEU A 147 0.57 2.00 8.73
CA LEU A 147 0.82 0.69 9.29
C LEU A 147 1.78 0.85 10.46
N ASP A 148 1.24 0.83 11.66
CA ASP A 148 2.01 0.81 12.90
C ASP A 148 2.34 -0.64 13.27
N TYR A 149 3.07 -1.28 12.35
CA TYR A 149 3.55 -2.62 12.58
C TYR A 149 4.80 -2.52 13.45
N ASP A 150 4.68 -2.97 14.70
CA ASP A 150 5.75 -2.88 15.70
C ASP A 150 6.88 -3.86 15.32
N ILE A 151 7.75 -3.41 14.41
CA ILE A 151 9.00 -4.08 14.05
C ILE A 151 9.89 -3.92 15.28
N LYS A 152 9.73 -4.79 16.29
CA LYS A 152 10.47 -4.74 17.57
C LYS A 152 11.97 -4.83 17.34
N THR A 153 12.65 -3.73 17.00
CA THR A 153 14.07 -3.70 16.66
C THR A 153 14.93 -4.19 17.82
N TYR A 154 15.22 -5.50 17.86
CA TYR A 154 16.34 -6.04 18.63
C TYR A 154 17.61 -5.93 17.76
N GLY A 155 17.98 -4.69 17.43
CA GLY A 155 19.16 -4.38 16.63
C GLY A 155 20.03 -3.40 17.38
N ASN A 156 21.25 -3.82 17.75
CA ASN A 156 22.27 -2.96 18.33
C ASN A 156 22.71 -1.94 17.25
N ASN A 157 22.06 -0.77 17.21
CA ASN A 157 22.26 0.28 16.21
C ASN A 157 23.56 1.07 16.42
N ASN A 158 24.66 0.40 16.74
CA ASN A 158 25.96 1.05 16.66
C ASN A 158 26.49 0.93 15.22
N ILE A 159 26.19 1.94 14.40
CA ILE A 159 26.90 2.15 13.14
C ILE A 159 28.32 2.60 13.49
N TYR A 160 29.29 1.69 13.35
CA TYR A 160 30.70 2.04 13.46
C TYR A 160 31.28 2.26 12.07
N TRP A 161 31.89 3.42 11.86
CA TRP A 161 32.72 3.66 10.69
C TRP A 161 33.95 2.76 10.75
N ASN A 162 34.05 1.81 9.80
CA ASN A 162 35.23 0.95 9.71
C ASN A 162 36.35 1.68 8.95
N PHE A 163 37.06 2.55 9.66
CA PHE A 163 38.17 3.34 9.12
C PHE A 163 39.35 2.50 8.62
N LYS A 164 39.43 1.20 8.98
CA LYS A 164 40.46 0.29 8.44
C LYS A 164 40.22 -0.08 6.98
N LYS A 165 38.96 -0.03 6.51
CA LYS A 165 38.61 -0.26 5.11
C LYS A 165 38.72 0.98 4.24
N ALA A 166 38.90 2.16 4.83
CA ALA A 166 39.07 3.38 4.07
C ALA A 166 40.46 3.39 3.40
N ASN A 167 40.50 3.53 2.08
CA ASN A 167 41.74 3.68 1.32
C ASN A 167 42.16 5.16 1.35
N TRP A 168 42.84 5.53 2.43
CA TRP A 168 43.27 6.91 2.67
C TRP A 168 44.23 7.42 1.60
N THR A 169 45.09 6.56 1.08
CA THR A 169 46.03 6.90 0.00
C THR A 169 45.31 7.29 -1.28
N LEU A 170 44.25 6.57 -1.66
CA LEU A 170 43.44 6.92 -2.82
C LEU A 170 42.68 8.24 -2.61
N PHE A 171 42.13 8.44 -1.41
CA PHE A 171 41.45 9.68 -1.05
C PHE A 171 42.40 10.89 -1.15
N GLU A 172 43.59 10.79 -0.55
CA GLU A 172 44.60 11.83 -0.57
C GLU A 172 45.07 12.13 -2.00
N LYS A 173 45.32 11.09 -2.81
CA LYS A 173 45.65 11.25 -4.22
C LYS A 173 44.58 12.03 -4.98
N ASN A 174 43.31 11.60 -4.86
CA ASN A 174 42.20 12.25 -5.55
C ASN A 174 42.01 13.71 -5.10
N LEU A 175 42.19 13.98 -3.81
CA LEU A 175 42.10 15.32 -3.24
C LEU A 175 43.19 16.22 -3.82
N ASN A 176 44.44 15.76 -3.84
CA ASN A 176 45.57 16.52 -4.37
C ASN A 176 45.43 16.78 -5.89
N GLU A 177 44.96 15.80 -6.66
CA GLU A 177 44.68 15.99 -8.09
C GLU A 177 43.59 17.06 -8.32
N GLN A 178 42.54 17.08 -7.50
CA GLN A 178 41.49 18.10 -7.61
C GLN A 178 41.98 19.49 -7.19
N LEU A 179 42.79 19.59 -6.14
CA LEU A 179 43.39 20.85 -5.70
C LEU A 179 44.32 21.42 -6.78
N GLN A 180 45.16 20.60 -7.41
CA GLN A 180 46.04 21.02 -8.51
C GLN A 180 45.27 21.48 -9.75
N LYS A 181 44.21 20.76 -10.14
CA LYS A 181 43.33 21.16 -11.26
C LYS A 181 42.69 22.54 -11.01
N ASN A 182 42.25 22.80 -9.78
CA ASN A 182 41.64 24.08 -9.42
C ASN A 182 42.65 25.23 -9.33
N LEU A 183 43.93 24.96 -9.05
CA LEU A 183 44.99 25.96 -9.05
C LEU A 183 45.44 26.34 -10.48
N LEU A 184 45.44 25.38 -11.41
CA LEU A 184 45.81 25.60 -12.82
C LEU A 184 44.74 26.30 -13.66
N GLN A 185 43.48 26.37 -13.19
CA GLN A 185 42.39 27.11 -13.84
C GLN A 185 42.32 28.59 -13.47
N LYS A 186 43.22 29.07 -12.59
CA LYS A 186 43.25 30.47 -12.09
C LYS A 186 44.43 31.31 -12.60
N ILE A 187 45.17 30.83 -13.59
CA ILE A 187 46.27 31.56 -14.26
C ILE A 187 45.85 31.85 -15.70
#